data_AF-A0A1M5XTJ7-F1
#
_entry.id   AF-A0A1M5XTJ7-F1
#
_cell.length_a   1.000
_cell.length_b   1.000
_cell.length_c   1.000
_cell.angle_alpha   90.00
_cell.angle_beta   90.00
_cell.angle_gamma   90.00
#
_symmetry.space_group_name_H-M   'P 1'
#
loop_
_entity.id
_entity.type
_entity.pdbx_description
1 polymer ?
#
loop_
_entity_poly.entity_id
_entity_poly.type
_entity_poly.pdbx_seq_one_letter_code
_entity_poly.pdbx_strand_id
1 'polypeptide(L)' 'MKGVVDRIEGEYVVLEVEDKILNFKINLFPPDIEEGDVVEEKNGQFFILKEETYIRKESIEKMFRDLLE' A
#
# COMPACT_ATOMS: atom_id res chain seq x y z
N MET A 1 10.43 -7.90 -0.37
CA MET A 1 9.81 -7.33 -1.59
C MET A 1 9.03 -6.08 -1.20
N LYS A 2 8.86 -5.06 -2.05
CA LYS A 2 8.09 -3.85 -1.70
C LYS A 2 7.00 -3.56 -2.73
N GLY A 3 5.82 -3.17 -2.28
CA GLY A 3 4.68 -2.87 -3.15
C GLY A 3 3.67 -1.93 -2.51
N VAL A 4 2.66 -1.57 -3.30
CA VAL A 4 1.53 -0.75 -2.87
C VAL A 4 0.27 -1.61 -2.92
N VAL A 5 -0.55 -1.57 -1.87
CA VAL A 5 -1.87 -2.19 -1.89
C VAL A 5 -2.74 -1.43 -2.90
N ASP A 6 -3.08 -2.07 -4.01
CA ASP A 6 -3.99 -1.52 -5.02
C ASP A 6 -5.44 -1.67 -4.55
N ARG A 7 -5.82 -2.89 -4.14
CA ARG A 7 -7.17 -3.20 -3.61
C ARG A 7 -7.20 -4.41 -2.69
N ILE A 8 -8.26 -4.52 -1.89
CA ILE A 8 -8.53 -5.68 -1.04
C ILE A 8 -9.80 -6.40 -1.52
N GLU A 9 -9.65 -7.64 -1.98
CA GLU A 9 -10.72 -8.47 -2.54
C GLU A 9 -11.00 -9.68 -1.65
N GLY A 10 -11.92 -9.54 -0.70
CA GLY A 10 -12.30 -10.62 0.22
C GLY A 10 -11.13 -11.07 1.10
N GLU A 11 -10.57 -12.26 0.82
CA GLU A 11 -9.42 -12.80 1.55
C GLU A 11 -8.07 -12.50 0.89
N TYR A 12 -8.05 -11.70 -0.18
CA TYR A 12 -6.84 -11.41 -0.95
C TYR A 12 -6.52 -9.91 -0.94
N VAL A 13 -5.22 -9.62 -0.89
CA VAL A 13 -4.65 -8.29 -1.07
C VAL A 13 -3.95 -8.27 -2.43
N VAL A 14 -4.37 -7.34 -3.28
CA VAL A 14 -3.77 -7.10 -4.59
C VAL A 14 -2.66 -6.08 -4.42
N LEU A 15 -1.43 -6.50 -4.68
CA LEU A 15 -0.23 -5.71 -4.55
C LEU A 15 0.33 -5.34 -5.93
N GLU A 16 0.57 -4.05 -6.13
CA GLU A 16 1.35 -3.55 -7.25
C GLU A 16 2.84 -3.50 -6.84
N VAL A 17 3.68 -4.26 -7.55
CA VAL A 17 5.12 -4.38 -7.31
C VAL A 17 5.85 -4.20 -8.63
N GLU A 18 6.56 -3.09 -8.82
CA GLU A 18 7.43 -2.85 -10.00
C GLU A 18 6.76 -3.25 -11.33
N ASP A 19 5.54 -2.76 -11.60
CA ASP A 19 4.71 -3.05 -12.78
C ASP A 19 4.08 -4.45 -12.86
N LYS A 20 4.12 -5.23 -11.78
CA LYS A 20 3.42 -6.52 -11.66
C LYS A 20 2.31 -6.44 -10.63
N ILE A 21 1.23 -7.13 -10.93
CA ILE A 21 0.13 -7.38 -9.98
C ILE A 21 0.34 -8.75 -9.35
N LEU A 22 0.42 -8.79 -8.02
CA LEU A 22 0.57 -9.99 -7.22
C LEU A 22 -0.57 -10.09 -6.21
N ASN A 23 -1.10 -11.30 -6.00
CA ASN A 23 -2.18 -11.55 -5.05
C ASN A 23 -1.67 -12.35 -3.87
N PHE A 24 -1.92 -11.86 -2.66
CA PHE A 24 -1.50 -12.49 -1.42
C PHE A 24 -2.70 -12.69 -0.49
N LYS A 25 -2.64 -13.68 0.40
CA LYS A 25 -3.68 -13.86 1.41
C LYS A 25 -3.61 -12.74 2.45
N ILE A 26 -4.76 -12.17 2.83
CA ILE A 26 -4.86 -11.07 3.79
C ILE A 26 -4.27 -11.40 5.17
N ASN A 27 -4.22 -12.69 5.53
CA ASN A 27 -3.60 -13.15 6.78
C ASN A 27 -2.07 -12.99 6.84
N LEU A 28 -1.41 -12.66 5.72
CA LEU A 28 0.01 -12.34 5.67
C LEU A 28 0.29 -10.87 6.02
N PHE A 29 -0.77 -10.06 6.16
CA PHE A 29 -0.69 -8.61 6.38
C PHE A 29 -1.09 -8.25 7.81
N PRO A 30 -0.70 -7.05 8.27
CA PRO A 30 -1.22 -6.48 9.49
C PRO A 30 -2.74 -6.29 9.40
N PRO A 31 -3.47 -6.36 10.54
CA PRO A 31 -4.92 -6.21 10.55
C PRO A 31 -5.39 -4.77 10.22
N ASP A 32 -4.50 -3.79 10.28
CA ASP A 32 -4.75 -2.38 9.94
C ASP A 32 -4.39 -2.03 8.48
N ILE A 33 -4.25 -3.03 7.60
CA ILE A 33 -3.93 -2.81 6.19
C ILE A 33 -5.08 -2.15 5.42
N GLU A 34 -4.76 -1.10 4.67
CA GLU A 34 -5.72 -0.36 3.83
C GLU A 34 -5.26 -0.26 2.37
N GLU A 35 -6.19 0.08 1.48
CA GLU A 35 -5.87 0.40 0.09
C GLU A 35 -4.99 1.66 0.03
N GLY A 36 -3.96 1.60 -0.81
CA GLY A 36 -2.93 2.65 -0.94
C GLY A 36 -1.77 2.55 0.06
N ASP A 37 -1.81 1.62 1.02
CA ASP A 37 -0.69 1.40 1.94
C ASP A 37 0.54 0.88 1.20
N VAL A 38 1.71 1.41 1.57
CA VAL A 38 3.00 0.89 1.11
C VAL A 38 3.44 -0.21 2.06
N VAL A 39 3.75 -1.39 1.53
CA VAL A 39 4.16 -2.54 2.34
C VAL A 39 5.50 -3.10 1.90
N GLU A 40 6.21 -3.68 2.86
CA GLU A 40 7.43 -4.44 2.64
C GLU A 40 7.26 -5.87 3.17
N GLU A 41 7.50 -6.85 2.32
CA GLU A 41 7.60 -8.25 2.68
C GLU A 41 8.97 -8.53 3.30
N LYS A 42 8.95 -9.13 4.49
CA LYS A 42 10.10 -9.68 5.21
C LYS A 42 9.73 -11.04 5.78
N ASN A 43 10.50 -12.07 5.42
CA ASN A 43 10.35 -13.43 5.94
C ASN A 43 8.94 -14.02 5.77
N GLY A 44 8.26 -13.70 4.66
CA GLY A 44 6.92 -14.19 4.36
C GLY A 44 5.78 -13.42 5.03
N GLN A 45 6.07 -12.31 5.72
CA GLN A 45 5.07 -11.42 6.30
C GLN A 45 5.22 -10.00 5.75
N PHE A 46 4.10 -9.29 5.65
CA PHE A 46 4.08 -7.90 5.18
C PHE A 46 4.05 -6.93 6.36
N PHE A 47 4.75 -5.81 6.20
CA PHE A 47 4.80 -4.72 7.16
C PHE A 47 4.43 -3.40 6.47
N ILE A 48 3.52 -2.63 7.07
CA ILE A 48 3.14 -1.31 6.54
C ILE A 48 4.28 -0.33 6.81
N LEU A 49 4.76 0.31 5.76
CA LEU A 49 5.72 1.40 5.81
C LEU A 49 4.95 2.71 6.05
N LYS A 50 4.67 3.01 7.32
CA LYS A 50 3.82 4.16 7.71
C LYS A 50 4.37 5.51 7.25
N GLU A 51 5.69 5.71 7.30
CA GLU A 51 6.31 6.96 6.82
C GLU A 51 6.11 7.16 5.32
N GLU A 52 6.34 6.11 4.51
CA GLU A 52 6.14 6.20 3.06
C GLU A 52 4.69 6.38 2.67
N THR A 53 3.80 5.68 3.38
CA THR A 53 2.35 5.84 3.24
C THR A 53 1.93 7.29 3.54
N TYR A 54 2.47 7.89 4.61
CA TYR A 54 2.21 9.28 4.97
C TYR A 54 2.74 10.27 3.93
N ILE A 55 4.00 10.14 3.49
CA ILE A 55 4.60 11.02 2.48
C ILE A 55 3.79 10.99 1.18
N ARG A 56 3.32 9.80 0.78
CA ARG A 56 2.49 9.65 -0.41
C ARG A 56 1.16 10.38 -0.25
N LYS A 57 0.48 10.19 0.88
CA LYS A 57 -0.77 10.92 1.21
C LYS A 57 -0.55 12.44 1.21
N GLU A 58 0.49 12.94 1.88
CA GLU A 58 0.79 14.38 1.88
C GLU A 58 1.12 14.93 0.49
N SER A 59 1.84 14.18 -0.34
CA SER A 59 2.16 14.60 -1.71
C SER A 59 0.91 14.77 -2.57
N ILE A 60 -0.05 13.85 -2.45
CA ILE A 60 -1.34 13.91 -3.15
C ILE A 60 -2.14 15.12 -2.65
N GLU A 61 -2.24 15.29 -1.33
CA GLU A 61 -2.94 16.45 -0.75
C GLU A 61 -2.31 17.78 -1.17
N LYS A 62 -0.98 17.86 -1.24
CA LYS A 62 -0.29 19.07 -1.71
C LYS A 62 -0.61 19.37 -3.17
N MET A 63 -0.59 18.36 -4.05
CA MET A 63 -0.97 18.56 -5.46
C MET A 63 -2.43 19.02 -5.60
N PHE A 64 -3.34 18.50 -4.78
CA PHE A 64 -4.73 18.97 -4.74
C PHE A 64 -4.84 20.43 -4.30
N ARG A 65 -4.09 20.85 -3.27
CA ARG A 65 -4.05 22.25 -2.82
C ARG A 65 -3.52 23.18 -3.92
N ASP A 66 -2.43 22.79 -4.58
CA ASP A 66 -1.80 23.56 -5.66
C ASP A 66 -2.74 23.73 -6.90
N LEU A 67 -3.76 22.88 -7.07
CA LEU A 67 -4.77 23.00 -8.14
C LEU A 67 -5.95 23.92 -7.77
N LEU A 68 -6.16 24.19 -6.48
CA LEU A 68 -7.28 24.97 -5.96
C LEU A 68 -6.93 26.45 -5.74
N GLU A 69 -5.64 26.81 -5.75
CA GLU A 69 -5.12 28.20 -5.78
C GLU A 69 -5.00 28.76 -7.21
#